data_AF-A0A8J8WG82-F1
#
_entry.id   AF-A0A8J8WG82-F1
#
_cell.length_a   1.000
_cell.length_b   1.000
_cell.length_c   1.000
_cell.angle_alpha   90.00
_cell.angle_beta   90.00
_cell.angle_gamma   90.00
#
_symmetry.space_group_name_H-M   'P 1'
#
loop_
_entity.id
_entity.type
_entity.pdbx_description
1 polymer ?
#
loop_
_entity_poly.entity_id
_entity_poly.type
_entity_poly.pdbx_seq_one_letter_code
_entity_poly.pdbx_strand_id
1 'polypeptide(L)'
;MAFFKNLLRLFSRFAHLKQKSLSRFSSSRRGATDASKPKAGHRDGTTAPDRWIREYTAEMQAGKQIEHHQRLVTSRLRSFQDLFDQPGPSNPWFLGDIIECEEELERLHREMAAHRARVIELVAHRPPRCKAYK
;
A
#
# COMPACT_ATOMS: atom_id res chain seq x y z
N MET A 1 13.11 3.22 -19.74
CA MET A 1 13.23 1.77 -19.44
C MET A 1 14.67 1.26 -19.56
N ALA A 2 15.63 1.88 -18.84
CA ALA A 2 17.06 1.51 -18.92
C ALA A 2 17.61 0.87 -17.63
N PHE A 3 16.90 0.98 -16.50
CA PHE A 3 17.32 0.48 -15.18
C PHE A 3 17.31 -1.06 -15.08
N PHE A 4 16.31 -1.70 -15.69
CA PHE A 4 16.12 -3.17 -15.65
C PHE A 4 17.29 -3.97 -16.27
N LYS A 5 18.03 -3.39 -17.22
CA LYS A 5 19.11 -4.12 -17.91
C LYS A 5 20.37 -4.29 -17.06
N ASN A 6 20.61 -3.38 -16.10
CA ASN A 6 21.79 -3.44 -15.23
C ASN A 6 21.55 -4.32 -13.99
N LEU A 7 20.32 -4.36 -13.47
CA LEU A 7 19.94 -5.25 -12.37
C LEU A 7 19.96 -6.73 -12.79
N LEU A 8 19.50 -7.07 -14.00
CA LEU A 8 19.50 -8.45 -14.48
C LEU A 8 20.91 -9.08 -14.56
N ARG A 9 21.93 -8.25 -14.85
CA ARG A 9 23.33 -8.70 -14.85
C ARG A 9 23.83 -9.08 -13.45
N LEU A 10 23.35 -8.39 -12.42
CA LEU A 10 23.69 -8.69 -11.02
C LEU A 10 23.02 -9.98 -10.53
N PHE A 11 21.75 -10.21 -10.89
CA PHE A 11 21.02 -11.44 -10.51
C PHE A 11 21.57 -12.71 -11.19
N SER A 12 22.18 -12.59 -12.38
CA SER A 12 22.79 -13.75 -13.08
C SER A 12 23.96 -14.41 -12.31
N ARG A 13 24.55 -13.70 -11.34
CA ARG A 13 25.64 -14.23 -10.49
C ARG A 13 25.15 -14.93 -9.22
N PHE A 14 23.85 -14.82 -8.88
CA PHE A 14 23.28 -15.38 -7.65
C PHE A 14 22.28 -16.53 -7.88
N ALA A 15 22.17 -17.03 -9.12
CA ALA A 15 21.29 -18.14 -9.50
C ALA A 15 21.62 -19.50 -8.82
N HIS A 16 22.57 -19.55 -7.90
CA HIS A 16 22.98 -20.77 -7.19
C HIS A 16 22.50 -20.88 -5.74
N LEU A 17 21.82 -19.88 -5.18
CA LEU A 17 21.23 -19.99 -3.83
C LEU A 17 19.79 -20.50 -3.90
N LYS A 18 19.69 -21.81 -4.12
CA LYS A 18 18.44 -22.56 -3.97
C LYS A 18 18.12 -22.81 -2.48
N GLN A 19 16.85 -22.51 -2.13
CA GLN A 19 15.93 -23.39 -1.40
C GLN A 19 15.83 -23.30 0.15
N LYS A 20 14.56 -23.36 0.61
CA LYS A 20 13.99 -23.64 1.95
C LYS A 20 13.78 -22.39 2.83
N SER A 21 12.62 -22.17 3.49
CA SER A 21 11.51 -23.06 3.85
C SER A 21 10.21 -22.28 4.08
N LEU A 22 9.08 -22.95 3.83
CA LEU A 22 7.74 -22.58 4.29
C LEU A 22 7.59 -22.95 5.77
N SER A 23 7.07 -22.04 6.59
CA SER A 23 6.42 -22.40 7.85
C SER A 23 5.17 -21.56 8.08
N ARG A 24 4.02 -22.23 7.97
CA ARG A 24 2.72 -21.82 8.51
C ARG A 24 2.82 -21.78 10.03
N PHE A 25 2.17 -20.81 10.67
CA PHE A 25 1.54 -21.06 11.98
C PHE A 25 0.20 -20.34 12.09
N SER A 26 -0.83 -21.17 12.27
CA SER A 26 -2.18 -20.82 12.71
C SER A 26 -2.18 -20.78 14.23
N SER A 27 -2.91 -19.85 14.85
CA SER A 27 -3.62 -20.17 16.08
C SER A 27 -4.85 -19.28 16.26
N SER A 28 -5.93 -19.96 16.60
CA SER A 28 -7.27 -19.48 16.93
C SER A 28 -7.55 -19.91 18.38
N ARG A 29 -8.09 -19.01 19.22
CA ARG A 29 -9.13 -19.26 20.25
C ARG A 29 -9.35 -17.98 21.08
N ARG A 30 -10.54 -17.37 20.97
CA ARG A 30 -11.70 -17.45 21.89
C ARG A 30 -11.49 -16.76 23.24
N GLY A 31 -12.13 -15.61 23.41
CA GLY A 31 -12.58 -15.05 24.68
C GLY A 31 -14.00 -14.53 24.50
N ALA A 32 -14.95 -15.13 25.19
CA ALA A 32 -16.39 -14.88 25.05
C ALA A 32 -16.88 -13.85 26.08
N THR A 33 -17.82 -13.03 25.61
CA THR A 33 -18.97 -12.40 26.31
C THR A 33 -18.73 -11.55 27.54
N ASP A 34 -19.02 -10.25 27.39
CA ASP A 34 -19.92 -9.59 28.35
C ASP A 34 -20.96 -8.74 27.62
N ALA A 35 -22.22 -8.97 27.98
CA ALA A 35 -23.40 -8.47 27.30
C ALA A 35 -23.81 -7.13 27.91
N SER A 36 -23.25 -6.03 27.41
CA SER A 36 -23.85 -4.71 27.60
C SER A 36 -24.64 -4.32 26.36
N LYS A 37 -25.97 -4.24 26.52
CA LYS A 37 -26.90 -3.78 25.50
C LYS A 37 -26.43 -2.41 24.95
N PRO A 38 -26.15 -2.26 23.65
CA PRO A 38 -26.02 -0.93 23.10
C PRO A 38 -27.42 -0.30 23.15
N LYS A 39 -27.55 0.82 23.86
CA LYS A 39 -28.67 1.75 23.67
C LYS A 39 -28.79 1.98 22.17
N ALA A 40 -29.93 1.58 21.60
CA ALA A 40 -30.32 1.84 20.23
C ALA A 40 -30.49 3.36 20.04
N GLY A 41 -29.37 4.06 19.94
CA GLY A 41 -29.27 5.46 19.61
C GLY A 41 -29.39 5.65 18.11
N HIS A 42 -30.62 5.53 17.61
CA HIS A 42 -31.19 6.40 16.58
C HIS A 42 -30.21 6.95 15.52
N ARG A 43 -29.95 6.23 14.42
CA ARG A 43 -29.34 6.82 13.21
C ARG A 43 -29.50 6.03 11.90
N ASP A 44 -30.54 5.23 11.75
CA ASP A 44 -30.86 4.60 10.46
C ASP A 44 -31.72 5.53 9.60
N GLY A 45 -31.06 6.56 9.11
CA GLY A 45 -31.60 7.51 8.14
C GLY A 45 -30.50 8.14 7.31
N THR A 46 -29.32 7.50 7.20
CA THR A 46 -28.34 7.92 6.21
C THR A 46 -28.92 7.59 4.86
N THR A 47 -29.43 8.62 4.18
CA THR A 47 -29.91 8.49 2.82
C THR A 47 -28.77 7.93 1.97
N ALA A 48 -29.06 7.15 0.92
CA ALA A 48 -28.03 6.61 0.02
C ALA A 48 -26.95 7.64 -0.41
N PRO A 49 -27.28 8.94 -0.61
CA PRO A 49 -26.31 10.03 -0.74
C PRO A 49 -25.29 10.16 0.39
N ASP A 50 -25.71 10.14 1.65
CA ASP A 50 -24.82 10.34 2.81
C ASP A 50 -23.84 9.18 2.97
N ARG A 51 -24.30 7.96 2.67
CA ARG A 51 -23.45 6.77 2.67
C ARG A 51 -22.39 6.85 1.57
N TRP A 52 -22.79 7.21 0.35
CA TRP A 52 -21.85 7.37 -0.77
C TRP A 52 -20.79 8.45 -0.47
N ILE A 53 -21.19 9.60 0.07
CA ILE A 53 -20.24 10.69 0.41
C ILE A 53 -19.21 10.22 1.43
N ARG A 54 -19.63 9.48 2.46
CA ARG A 54 -18.71 8.94 3.47
C ARG A 54 -17.73 7.95 2.88
N GLU A 55 -18.22 6.98 2.09
CA GLU A 55 -17.38 5.98 1.43
C GLU A 55 -16.37 6.65 0.47
N TYR A 56 -16.84 7.58 -0.36
CA TYR A 56 -15.97 8.33 -1.27
C TYR A 56 -14.92 9.17 -0.54
N THR A 57 -15.29 9.85 0.54
CA THR A 57 -14.36 10.70 1.31
C THR A 57 -13.29 9.86 2.02
N ALA A 58 -13.70 8.71 2.58
CA ALA A 58 -12.77 7.76 3.19
C ALA A 58 -11.80 7.20 2.15
N GLU A 59 -12.29 6.84 0.96
CA GLU A 59 -11.47 6.35 -0.13
C GLU A 59 -10.45 7.41 -0.59
N MET A 60 -10.89 8.66 -0.79
CA MET A 60 -9.98 9.77 -1.15
C MET A 60 -8.89 10.01 -0.08
N GLN A 61 -9.21 9.82 1.19
CA GLN A 61 -8.22 9.93 2.27
C GLN A 61 -7.23 8.75 2.27
N ALA A 62 -7.70 7.53 1.99
CA ALA A 62 -6.84 6.36 1.82
C ALA A 62 -5.86 6.57 0.65
N GLY A 63 -6.33 7.10 -0.49
CA GLY A 63 -5.46 7.45 -1.62
C GLY A 63 -4.32 8.39 -1.25
N LYS A 64 -4.60 9.45 -0.47
CA LYS A 64 -3.56 10.38 0.03
C LYS A 64 -2.53 9.68 0.91
N GLN A 65 -2.94 8.72 1.73
CA GLN A 65 -2.03 7.96 2.58
C GLN A 65 -1.11 7.07 1.75
N ILE A 66 -1.64 6.37 0.74
CA ILE A 66 -0.84 5.54 -0.16
C ILE A 66 0.17 6.41 -0.93
N GLU A 67 -0.26 7.57 -1.46
CA GLU A 67 0.65 8.51 -2.13
C GLU A 67 1.74 9.03 -1.20
N HIS A 68 1.40 9.41 0.03
CA HIS A 68 2.37 9.87 1.00
C HIS A 68 3.40 8.79 1.31
N HIS A 69 2.94 7.56 1.53
CA HIS A 69 3.82 6.43 1.78
C HIS A 69 4.76 6.17 0.60
N GLN A 70 4.23 6.19 -0.64
CA GLN A 70 5.05 6.03 -1.84
C GLN A 70 6.15 7.09 -1.94
N ARG A 71 5.86 8.35 -1.57
CA ARG A 71 6.87 9.42 -1.55
C ARG A 71 7.97 9.14 -0.52
N LEU A 72 7.62 8.64 0.67
CA LEU A 72 8.61 8.31 1.71
C LEU A 72 9.56 7.20 1.24
N VAL A 73 9.01 6.11 0.70
CA VAL A 73 9.82 4.97 0.20
C VAL A 73 10.69 5.40 -0.98
N THR A 74 10.14 6.20 -1.90
CA THR A 74 10.92 6.77 -3.02
C THR A 74 12.05 7.68 -2.54
N SER A 75 11.81 8.49 -1.50
CA SER A 75 12.83 9.35 -0.89
C SER A 75 13.93 8.51 -0.24
N ARG A 76 13.58 7.40 0.41
CA ARG A 76 14.55 6.47 1.00
C ARG A 76 15.43 5.83 -0.08
N LEU A 77 14.84 5.38 -1.19
CA LEU A 77 15.61 4.86 -2.33
C LEU A 77 16.54 5.91 -2.93
N ARG A 78 16.10 7.16 -3.05
CA ARG A 78 16.96 8.25 -3.51
C ARG A 78 18.16 8.47 -2.58
N SER A 79 17.95 8.42 -1.27
CA SER A 79 19.05 8.56 -0.31
C SER A 79 20.10 7.46 -0.45
N PHE A 80 19.70 6.23 -0.79
CA PHE A 80 20.65 5.17 -1.10
C PHE A 80 21.41 5.46 -2.38
N GLN A 81 20.74 5.98 -3.41
CA GLN A 81 21.40 6.39 -4.65
C GLN A 81 22.46 7.48 -4.39
N ASP A 82 22.11 8.51 -3.62
CA ASP A 82 23.05 9.57 -3.26
C ASP A 82 24.28 9.03 -2.51
N LEU A 83 24.13 7.96 -1.72
CA LEU A 83 25.24 7.28 -1.03
C LEU A 83 26.13 6.48 -1.97
N PHE A 84 25.58 5.89 -3.04
CA PHE A 84 26.38 5.17 -4.05
C PHE A 84 27.07 6.10 -5.04
N ASP A 85 26.51 7.29 -5.28
CA ASP A 85 27.10 8.31 -6.15
C ASP A 85 28.28 9.04 -5.48
N GLN A 86 28.45 8.93 -4.16
CA GLN A 86 29.61 9.46 -3.45
C GLN A 86 30.87 8.60 -3.72
N PRO A 87 32.03 9.24 -3.97
CA PRO A 87 33.28 8.51 -4.16
C PRO A 87 33.70 7.82 -2.86
N GLY A 88 33.62 6.49 -2.85
CA GLY A 88 33.97 5.66 -1.70
C GLY A 88 33.66 4.19 -1.95
N PRO A 89 34.07 3.29 -1.05
CA PRO A 89 33.69 1.88 -1.15
C PRO A 89 32.17 1.76 -1.02
N SER A 90 31.52 1.25 -2.07
CA SER A 90 30.10 0.92 -2.06
C SER A 90 29.82 -0.06 -0.92
N ASN A 91 28.93 0.32 -0.02
CA ASN A 91 28.62 -0.49 1.14
C ASN A 91 27.53 -1.53 0.77
N PRO A 92 27.86 -2.85 0.74
CA PRO A 92 26.92 -3.89 0.35
C PRO A 92 25.81 -4.13 1.39
N TRP A 93 25.93 -3.59 2.60
CA TRP A 93 24.97 -3.77 3.68
C TRP A 93 23.59 -3.14 3.35
N PHE A 94 23.54 -2.14 2.47
CA PHE A 94 22.28 -1.49 2.06
C PHE A 94 21.48 -2.26 1.01
N LEU A 95 22.03 -3.32 0.40
CA LEU A 95 21.34 -4.06 -0.66
C LEU A 95 20.01 -4.67 -0.18
N GLY A 96 19.96 -5.15 1.06
CA GLY A 96 18.72 -5.66 1.67
C GLY A 96 17.67 -4.57 1.79
N ASP A 97 18.04 -3.41 2.36
CA ASP A 97 17.13 -2.27 2.51
C ASP A 97 16.59 -1.76 1.17
N ILE A 98 17.41 -1.79 0.11
CA ILE A 98 17.00 -1.37 -1.24
C ILE A 98 15.95 -2.35 -1.79
N ILE A 99 16.21 -3.66 -1.67
CA ILE A 99 15.25 -4.68 -2.11
C ILE A 99 13.93 -4.52 -1.35
N GLU A 100 13.96 -4.34 -0.04
CA GLU A 100 12.76 -4.10 0.77
C GLU A 100 11.99 -2.86 0.30
N CYS A 101 12.69 -1.76 0.00
CA CYS A 101 12.05 -0.56 -0.52
C CYS A 101 11.44 -0.76 -1.91
N GLU A 102 12.10 -1.52 -2.80
CA GLU A 102 11.58 -1.85 -4.13
C GLU A 102 10.32 -2.74 -4.04
N GLU A 103 10.35 -3.77 -3.20
CA GLU A 103 9.19 -4.63 -2.93
C GLU A 103 8.03 -3.84 -2.33
N GLU A 104 8.31 -2.91 -1.42
CA GLU A 104 7.31 -2.04 -0.84
C GLU A 104 6.70 -1.09 -1.88
N LEU A 105 7.50 -0.53 -2.80
CA LEU A 105 6.97 0.27 -3.91
C LEU A 105 6.05 -0.56 -4.81
N GLU A 106 6.42 -1.81 -5.13
CA GLU A 106 5.57 -2.69 -5.94
C GLU A 106 4.25 -3.01 -5.23
N ARG A 107 4.28 -3.22 -3.91
CA ARG A 107 3.07 -3.37 -3.09
C ARG A 107 2.21 -2.10 -3.15
N LEU A 108 2.80 -0.92 -2.94
CA LEU A 108 2.08 0.37 -2.98
C LEU A 108 1.50 0.67 -4.36
N HIS A 109 2.16 0.26 -5.45
CA HIS A 109 1.61 0.39 -6.80
C HIS A 109 0.38 -0.48 -7.02
N ARG A 110 0.38 -1.72 -6.52
CA ARG A 110 -0.79 -2.59 -6.54
C ARG A 110 -1.94 -2.01 -5.71
N GLU A 111 -1.65 -1.47 -4.53
CA GLU A 111 -2.63 -0.79 -3.68
C GLU A 111 -3.22 0.46 -4.37
N MET A 112 -2.37 1.27 -5.00
CA MET A 112 -2.81 2.44 -5.77
C MET A 112 -3.69 2.05 -6.97
N ALA A 113 -3.38 0.95 -7.65
CA ALA A 113 -4.22 0.43 -8.73
C ALA A 113 -5.59 -0.03 -8.22
N ALA A 114 -5.64 -0.75 -7.09
CA ALA A 114 -6.88 -1.16 -6.44
C ALA A 114 -7.70 0.05 -5.96
N HIS A 115 -7.06 1.03 -5.35
CA HIS A 115 -7.68 2.30 -4.94
C HIS A 115 -8.31 3.02 -6.15
N ARG A 116 -7.59 3.14 -7.27
CA ARG A 116 -8.12 3.75 -8.50
C ARG A 116 -9.34 3.01 -9.03
N ALA A 117 -9.31 1.68 -9.04
CA ALA A 117 -10.47 0.87 -9.41
C ALA A 117 -11.67 1.13 -8.48
N ARG A 118 -11.44 1.22 -7.16
CA ARG A 118 -12.50 1.51 -6.18
C ARG A 118 -13.09 2.91 -6.36
N VAL A 119 -12.26 3.91 -6.64
CA VAL A 119 -12.75 5.28 -6.94
C VAL A 119 -13.61 5.28 -8.20
N ILE A 120 -13.20 4.58 -9.26
CA ILE A 120 -13.99 4.45 -10.49
C ILE A 120 -15.37 3.81 -10.20
N GLU A 121 -15.39 2.72 -9.43
CA GLU A 121 -16.63 2.04 -9.01
C GLU A 121 -17.55 2.99 -8.22
N LEU A 122 -17.00 3.71 -7.23
CA LEU A 122 -17.77 4.66 -6.44
C LEU A 122 -18.32 5.79 -7.32
N VAL A 123 -17.53 6.34 -8.23
CA VAL A 123 -17.97 7.39 -9.15
C VAL A 123 -19.08 6.88 -10.09
N ALA A 124 -19.02 5.64 -10.54
CA ALA A 124 -20.05 5.03 -11.39
C ALA A 124 -21.41 4.89 -10.67
N HIS A 125 -21.40 4.66 -9.36
CA HIS A 125 -22.60 4.51 -8.53
C HIS A 125 -23.01 5.79 -7.78
N ARG A 126 -22.54 6.94 -8.24
CA ARG A 126 -22.80 8.23 -7.60
C ARG A 126 -24.30 8.59 -7.62
N PRO A 127 -24.91 8.89 -6.45
CA PRO A 127 -26.29 9.33 -6.37
C PRO A 127 -26.51 10.67 -7.10
N PRO A 128 -27.66 10.88 -7.77
CA PRO A 128 -27.92 12.06 -8.60
C PRO A 128 -27.93 13.39 -7.82
N ARG A 129 -28.11 13.35 -6.50
CA ARG A 129 -28.11 14.53 -5.62
C ARG A 129 -26.71 14.94 -5.15
N CYS A 130 -25.70 14.09 -5.32
CA CYS A 130 -24.32 14.42 -4.99
C CYS A 130 -23.72 15.18 -6.17
N LYS A 131 -23.38 16.47 -6.01
CA LYS A 131 -22.61 17.23 -7.01
C LYS A 131 -21.12 16.89 -6.91
N ALA A 132 -20.36 17.13 -7.98
CA ALA A 132 -18.94 16.82 -8.01
C ALA A 132 -18.26 17.85 -7.10
N TYR A 133 -17.70 17.39 -5.98
CA TYR A 133 -16.79 18.21 -5.20
C TYR A 133 -15.54 18.39 -6.07
N LYS A 134 -15.40 19.58 -6.67
CA LYS A 134 -14.21 20.01 -7.41
C LYS A 134 -13.10 20.32 -6.42
#